data_AF-A0A661KDQ2-F1
#
_entry.id   AF-A0A661KDQ2-F1
#
_cell.length_a   1.000
_cell.length_b   1.000
_cell.length_c   1.000
_cell.angle_alpha   90.00
_cell.angle_beta   90.00
_cell.angle_gamma   90.00
#
_symmetry.space_group_name_H-M   'P 1'
#
loop_
_entity.id
_entity.type
_entity.pdbx_description
1 polymer ?
#
loop_
_entity_poly.entity_id
_entity_poly.type
_entity_poly.pdbx_seq_one_letter_code
_entity_poly.pdbx_strand_id
1 'polypeptide(L)'
;MDLIINFFHNTGFGLATYGHLIMIAVGLVFIYLGIAKHYEPLLLVPIGFGILMGNIPVFKGLGLGIYEKGSVLNYLYFGVRQGVYPPLIFLGIGAMTDFSTMLARPKLMLLGAAAQVGIFVTFLAALALGFPANEAGSIGIIGGADGPTAIFLSAKLAPHLV
;
A
#
# COMPACT_ATOMS: atom_id res chain seq x y z
N MET A 1 8.22 -14.03 -41.92
CA MET A 1 9.08 -13.40 -40.91
C MET A 1 8.27 -12.49 -39.99
N ASP A 2 7.33 -11.73 -40.55
CA ASP A 2 6.51 -10.74 -39.83
C ASP A 2 5.62 -11.33 -38.74
N LEU A 3 5.15 -12.56 -38.91
CA LEU A 3 4.31 -13.25 -37.91
C LEU A 3 5.06 -13.56 -36.61
N ILE A 4 6.35 -13.88 -36.71
CA ILE A 4 7.22 -14.13 -35.55
C ILE A 4 7.56 -12.82 -34.85
N ILE A 5 7.85 -11.76 -35.62
CA ILE A 5 8.13 -10.43 -35.09
C ILE A 5 6.89 -9.87 -34.36
N ASN A 6 5.71 -9.98 -34.96
CA ASN A 6 4.46 -9.60 -34.33
C ASN A 6 4.14 -10.44 -33.09
N PHE A 7 4.47 -11.74 -33.09
CA PHE A 7 4.36 -12.58 -31.91
C PHE A 7 5.24 -12.07 -30.75
N PHE A 8 6.51 -11.74 -31.02
CA PHE A 8 7.41 -11.19 -30.01
C PHE A 8 6.96 -9.83 -29.46
N HIS A 9 6.51 -8.92 -30.33
CA HIS A 9 5.96 -7.63 -29.90
C HIS A 9 4.70 -7.77 -29.04
N ASN A 10 3.93 -8.82 -29.27
CA ASN A 10 2.72 -9.13 -28.52
C ASN A 10 2.99 -9.96 -27.26
N THR A 11 4.19 -10.50 -27.06
CA THR A 11 4.51 -11.17 -25.79
C THR A 11 4.71 -10.16 -24.65
N GLY A 12 4.57 -10.60 -23.40
CA GLY A 12 4.84 -9.75 -22.23
C GLY A 12 6.24 -9.12 -22.26
N PHE A 13 7.23 -9.76 -22.90
CA PHE A 13 8.56 -9.18 -23.11
C PHE A 13 8.56 -8.01 -24.10
N GLY A 14 7.72 -8.04 -25.14
CA GLY A 14 7.56 -6.95 -26.10
C GLY A 14 6.71 -5.79 -25.59
N LEU A 15 5.81 -6.06 -24.64
CA LEU A 15 4.95 -5.07 -23.97
C LEU A 15 5.60 -4.45 -22.72
N ALA A 16 6.69 -5.04 -22.21
CA ALA A 16 7.39 -4.56 -21.04
C ALA A 16 7.99 -3.18 -21.30
N THR A 17 7.61 -2.21 -20.47
CA THR A 17 8.30 -0.90 -20.42
C THR A 17 9.31 -0.89 -19.28
N TYR A 18 10.25 0.07 -19.32
CA TYR A 18 11.22 0.28 -18.24
C TYR A 18 10.56 0.44 -16.85
N GLY A 19 9.38 1.04 -16.78
CA GLY A 19 8.62 1.20 -15.54
C GLY A 19 8.20 -0.15 -14.92
N HIS A 20 7.78 -1.12 -15.73
CA HIS A 20 7.41 -2.45 -15.23
C HIS A 20 8.62 -3.15 -14.60
N LEU A 21 9.79 -3.06 -15.23
CA LEU A 21 11.02 -3.66 -14.71
C LEU A 21 11.45 -3.04 -13.38
N ILE A 22 11.35 -1.71 -13.25
CA ILE A 22 11.64 -1.00 -12.00
C ILE A 22 10.69 -1.46 -10.89
N MET A 23 9.38 -1.49 -11.16
CA MET A 23 8.39 -1.88 -10.16
C MET A 23 8.52 -3.35 -9.77
N ILE A 24 8.83 -4.24 -10.71
CA ILE A 24 9.14 -5.65 -10.41
C ILE A 24 10.34 -5.75 -9.47
N ALA A 25 11.41 -5.00 -9.73
CA ALA A 25 12.57 -4.97 -8.84
C ALA A 25 12.20 -4.47 -7.42
N VAL A 26 11.39 -3.41 -7.32
CA VAL A 26 10.87 -2.92 -6.03
C VAL A 26 10.03 -3.99 -5.31
N GLY A 27 9.15 -4.69 -6.02
CA GLY A 27 8.35 -5.78 -5.47
C GLY A 27 9.22 -6.92 -4.92
N LEU A 28 10.28 -7.30 -5.65
CA LEU A 28 11.26 -8.30 -5.18
C LEU A 28 12.02 -7.82 -3.94
N VAL A 29 12.40 -6.54 -3.88
CA VAL A 29 13.04 -5.95 -2.69
C VAL A 29 12.10 -6.01 -1.48
N PHE A 30 10.81 -5.70 -1.66
CA PHE A 30 9.85 -5.76 -0.55
C PHE A 30 9.63 -7.18 -0.05
N ILE A 31 9.53 -8.16 -0.95
CA ILE A 31 9.47 -9.58 -0.59
C ILE A 31 10.74 -10.00 0.15
N TYR A 32 11.92 -9.58 -0.33
CA TYR A 32 13.18 -9.86 0.33
C TYR A 32 13.24 -9.27 1.75
N LEU A 33 12.85 -8.01 1.92
CA LEU A 33 12.80 -7.37 3.24
C LEU A 33 11.80 -8.06 4.18
N GLY A 34 10.63 -8.46 3.67
CA GLY A 34 9.63 -9.17 4.45
C GLY A 34 10.09 -10.57 4.88
N ILE A 35 10.77 -11.31 4.01
CA ILE A 35 11.18 -12.70 4.29
C ILE A 35 12.54 -12.76 5.01
N ALA A 36 13.57 -12.14 4.45
CA ALA A 36 14.94 -12.27 4.94
C ALA A 36 15.27 -11.34 6.11
N LYS A 37 14.58 -10.18 6.20
CA LYS A 37 14.76 -9.21 7.29
C LYS A 37 13.59 -9.15 8.27
N HIS A 38 12.52 -9.92 8.01
CA HIS A 38 11.33 -9.98 8.85
C HIS A 38 10.68 -8.61 9.12
N TYR A 39 10.77 -7.68 8.16
CA TYR A 39 10.10 -6.39 8.25
C TYR A 39 8.62 -6.56 7.88
N GLU A 40 7.74 -6.41 8.88
CA GLU A 40 6.27 -6.57 8.77
C GLU A 40 5.85 -7.66 7.77
N PRO A 41 6.28 -8.93 7.96
CA PRO A 41 6.12 -9.97 6.95
C PRO A 41 4.67 -10.21 6.54
N LEU A 42 3.73 -10.00 7.47
CA LEU A 42 2.30 -10.17 7.25
C LEU A 42 1.72 -9.17 6.23
N LEU A 43 2.31 -7.98 6.10
CA LEU A 43 1.84 -6.94 5.18
C LEU A 43 2.79 -6.76 3.99
N LEU A 44 4.10 -6.71 4.25
CA LEU A 44 5.10 -6.37 3.24
C LEU A 44 5.24 -7.46 2.16
N VAL A 45 5.08 -8.73 2.52
CA VAL A 45 5.14 -9.84 1.54
C VAL A 45 3.93 -9.82 0.61
N PRO A 46 2.67 -9.76 1.10
CA PRO A 46 1.51 -9.56 0.22
C PRO A 46 1.57 -8.29 -0.63
N ILE A 47 2.07 -7.17 -0.08
CA ILE A 47 2.25 -5.92 -0.85
C ILE A 47 3.27 -6.13 -1.97
N GLY A 48 4.44 -6.70 -1.66
CA GLY A 48 5.46 -7.01 -2.66
C GLY A 48 4.94 -7.94 -3.75
N PHE A 49 4.18 -8.97 -3.39
CA PHE A 49 3.52 -9.85 -4.36
C PHE A 49 2.48 -9.12 -5.22
N GLY A 50 1.69 -8.22 -4.62
CA GLY A 50 0.75 -7.36 -5.34
C GLY A 50 1.45 -6.44 -6.35
N ILE A 51 2.60 -5.87 -5.98
CA ILE A 51 3.45 -5.08 -6.89
C ILE A 51 3.91 -5.93 -8.08
N LEU A 52 4.37 -7.16 -7.83
CA LEU A 52 4.76 -8.07 -8.91
C LEU A 52 3.58 -8.34 -9.85
N MET A 53 2.45 -8.81 -9.32
CA MET A 53 1.27 -9.15 -10.11
C MET A 53 0.70 -7.95 -10.88
N GLY A 54 0.67 -6.77 -10.26
CA GLY A 54 0.17 -5.55 -10.88
C GLY A 54 1.05 -5.00 -12.01
N ASN A 55 2.33 -5.37 -12.03
CA ASN A 55 3.31 -4.90 -13.01
C ASN A 55 3.75 -6.00 -13.99
N ILE A 56 3.06 -7.15 -14.05
CA ILE A 56 3.28 -8.09 -15.14
C ILE A 56 2.73 -7.45 -16.43
N PRO A 57 3.55 -7.29 -17.48
CA PRO A 57 3.10 -6.76 -18.76
C PRO A 57 2.18 -7.78 -19.44
N VAL A 58 0.87 -7.62 -19.25
CA VAL A 58 -0.17 -8.45 -19.86
C VAL A 58 -0.95 -7.65 -20.90
N PHE A 59 -1.54 -8.36 -21.86
CA PHE A 59 -2.52 -7.76 -22.76
C PHE A 59 -3.72 -7.22 -21.98
N LYS A 60 -4.06 -5.96 -22.23
CA LYS A 60 -5.30 -5.34 -21.73
C LYS A 60 -6.50 -6.08 -22.34
N GLY A 61 -7.47 -6.49 -21.52
CA GLY A 61 -8.69 -7.18 -21.98
C GLY A 61 -8.77 -8.67 -21.61
N LEU A 62 -7.77 -9.23 -20.92
CA LEU A 62 -7.77 -10.62 -20.47
C LEU A 62 -8.41 -10.82 -19.08
N GLY A 63 -8.90 -9.76 -18.43
CA GLY A 63 -9.46 -9.84 -17.08
C GLY A 63 -8.39 -10.09 -16.01
N LEU A 64 -7.15 -9.67 -16.24
CA LEU A 64 -6.00 -9.91 -15.35
C LEU A 64 -5.51 -8.64 -14.66
N GLY A 65 -5.87 -7.45 -15.16
CA GLY A 65 -5.39 -6.18 -14.59
C GLY A 65 -6.09 -5.81 -13.28
N ILE A 66 -5.37 -5.18 -12.34
CA ILE A 66 -5.95 -4.69 -11.06
C ILE A 66 -7.11 -3.70 -11.29
N TYR A 67 -7.00 -2.86 -12.31
CA TYR A 67 -8.01 -1.87 -12.65
C TYR A 67 -9.04 -2.36 -13.67
N GLU A 68 -8.96 -3.63 -14.07
CA GLU A 68 -9.87 -4.23 -15.04
C GLU A 68 -11.09 -4.81 -14.31
N LYS A 69 -12.29 -4.33 -14.66
CA LYS A 69 -13.53 -4.81 -14.04
C LYS A 69 -13.69 -6.32 -14.29
N GLY A 70 -13.95 -7.06 -13.23
CA GLY A 70 -14.14 -8.51 -13.30
C GLY A 70 -12.86 -9.34 -13.11
N SER A 71 -11.70 -8.71 -12.98
CA SER A 71 -10.48 -9.43 -12.61
C SER A 71 -10.48 -9.81 -11.12
N VAL A 72 -9.81 -10.90 -10.79
CA VAL A 72 -9.61 -11.32 -9.39
C VAL A 72 -8.93 -10.22 -8.58
N LEU A 73 -7.91 -9.57 -9.15
CA LEU A 73 -7.19 -8.49 -8.49
C LEU A 73 -8.06 -7.25 -8.27
N ASN A 74 -9.00 -6.96 -9.17
CA ASN A 74 -9.96 -5.88 -9.00
C ASN A 74 -10.93 -6.13 -7.84
N TYR A 75 -11.40 -7.37 -7.69
CA TYR A 75 -12.25 -7.76 -6.55
C TYR A 75 -11.51 -7.71 -5.21
N LEU A 76 -10.22 -8.04 -5.20
CA LEU A 76 -9.39 -7.87 -4.00
C LEU A 76 -9.17 -6.37 -3.70
N TYR A 77 -8.83 -5.57 -4.70
CA TYR A 77 -8.60 -4.13 -4.51
C TYR A 77 -9.88 -3.37 -4.12
N PHE A 78 -11.06 -3.87 -4.50
CA PHE A 78 -12.35 -3.32 -4.07
C PHE A 78 -12.45 -3.20 -2.54
N GLY A 79 -11.99 -4.20 -1.79
CA GLY A 79 -12.03 -4.17 -0.32
C GLY A 79 -11.17 -3.06 0.29
N VAL A 80 -10.10 -2.64 -0.40
CA VAL A 80 -9.29 -1.49 -0.01
C VAL A 80 -9.98 -0.18 -0.41
N ARG A 81 -10.44 -0.06 -1.66
CA ARG A 81 -11.07 1.17 -2.17
C ARG A 81 -12.36 1.54 -1.44
N GLN A 82 -13.18 0.54 -1.11
CA GLN A 82 -14.42 0.77 -0.36
C GLN A 82 -14.19 0.89 1.15
N GLY A 83 -12.94 0.78 1.61
CA GLY A 83 -12.60 0.87 3.03
C GLY A 83 -13.21 -0.26 3.85
N VAL A 84 -13.32 -1.47 3.30
CA VAL A 84 -13.81 -2.65 4.02
C VAL A 84 -12.67 -3.32 4.78
N TYR A 85 -11.52 -3.55 4.13
CA TYR A 85 -10.39 -4.24 4.76
C TYR A 85 -9.73 -3.46 5.88
N PRO A 86 -9.44 -2.14 5.75
CA PRO A 86 -8.73 -1.43 6.81
C PRO A 86 -9.47 -1.40 8.16
N PRO A 87 -10.79 -1.11 8.23
CA PRO A 87 -11.54 -1.18 9.48
C PRO A 87 -11.65 -2.61 10.04
N LEU A 88 -11.74 -3.64 9.19
CA LEU A 88 -11.75 -5.03 9.66
C LEU A 88 -10.42 -5.44 10.28
N ILE A 89 -9.30 -5.03 9.68
CA ILE A 89 -7.96 -5.23 10.25
C ILE A 89 -7.84 -4.46 11.58
N PHE A 90 -8.32 -3.21 11.61
CA PHE A 90 -8.29 -2.38 12.83
C PHE A 90 -9.15 -2.98 13.96
N LEU A 91 -10.31 -3.54 13.64
CA LEU A 91 -11.13 -4.29 14.59
C LEU A 91 -10.36 -5.50 15.15
N GLY A 92 -9.65 -6.24 14.30
CA GLY A 92 -8.79 -7.35 14.72
C GLY A 92 -7.66 -6.90 15.65
N ILE A 93 -6.95 -5.82 15.32
CA ILE A 93 -5.91 -5.23 16.18
C ILE A 93 -6.51 -4.81 17.53
N GLY A 94 -7.65 -4.13 17.53
CA GLY A 94 -8.36 -3.73 18.74
C GLY A 94 -8.77 -4.91 19.62
N ALA A 95 -9.24 -6.01 19.03
CA ALA A 95 -9.59 -7.23 19.75
C ALA A 95 -8.37 -7.94 20.38
N MET A 96 -7.18 -7.76 19.82
CA MET A 96 -5.92 -8.33 20.34
C MET A 96 -5.17 -7.39 21.29
N THR A 97 -5.63 -6.14 21.45
CA THR A 97 -4.91 -5.12 22.23
C THR A 97 -5.17 -5.30 23.72
N ASP A 98 -4.10 -5.44 24.52
CA ASP A 98 -4.19 -5.48 25.98
C ASP A 98 -4.17 -4.07 26.59
N PHE A 99 -5.27 -3.70 27.25
CA PHE A 99 -5.43 -2.40 27.92
C PHE A 99 -4.95 -2.40 29.37
N SER A 100 -4.56 -3.54 29.94
CA SER A 100 -4.22 -3.68 31.36
C SER A 100 -3.13 -2.70 31.81
N THR A 101 -2.08 -2.54 31.00
CA THR A 101 -0.96 -1.64 31.30
C THR A 101 -1.33 -0.16 31.18
N MET A 102 -2.16 0.19 30.20
CA MET A 102 -2.65 1.56 30.00
C MET A 102 -3.57 1.98 31.15
N LEU A 103 -4.51 1.11 31.56
CA LEU A 103 -5.42 1.36 32.67
C LEU A 103 -4.68 1.44 34.02
N ALA A 104 -3.67 0.60 34.24
CA ALA A 104 -2.86 0.64 35.45
C ALA A 104 -1.99 1.90 35.56
N ARG A 105 -1.56 2.49 34.43
CA ARG A 105 -0.75 3.72 34.40
C ARG A 105 -1.24 4.69 33.31
N PRO A 106 -2.31 5.45 33.57
CA PRO A 106 -2.91 6.35 32.58
C PRO A 106 -1.96 7.42 32.00
N LYS A 107 -0.90 7.79 32.74
CA LYS A 107 0.16 8.69 32.24
C LYS A 107 0.82 8.19 30.96
N LEU A 108 0.79 6.88 30.68
CA LEU A 108 1.29 6.31 29.42
C LEU A 108 0.49 6.80 28.20
N MET A 109 -0.76 7.25 28.35
CA MET A 109 -1.52 7.89 27.26
C MET A 109 -0.82 9.16 26.73
N LEU A 110 -0.03 9.85 27.56
CA LEU A 110 0.71 11.03 27.12
C LEU A 110 1.82 10.69 26.11
N LEU A 111 2.37 9.48 26.15
CA LEU A 111 3.28 8.98 25.11
C LEU A 111 2.56 8.82 23.77
N GLY A 112 1.30 8.35 23.81
CA GLY A 112 0.43 8.30 22.63
C GLY A 112 0.15 9.69 22.05
N ALA A 113 -0.05 10.70 22.90
CA ALA A 113 -0.18 12.08 22.45
C ALA A 113 1.10 12.62 21.79
N ALA A 114 2.28 12.26 22.32
CA ALA A 114 3.55 12.62 21.70
C ALA A 114 3.74 11.95 20.33
N ALA A 115 3.24 10.72 20.13
CA ALA A 115 3.26 10.06 18.82
C ALA A 115 2.46 10.84 17.74
N GLN A 116 1.41 11.56 18.13
CA GLN A 116 0.63 12.39 17.20
C GLN A 116 1.42 13.61 16.68
N VAL A 117 2.45 14.06 17.39
CA VAL A 117 3.35 15.12 16.91
C VAL A 117 4.05 14.70 15.62
N GLY A 118 4.39 13.41 15.48
CA GLY A 118 4.98 12.87 14.26
C GLY A 118 4.11 13.07 13.02
N ILE A 119 2.78 12.96 13.18
CA ILE A 119 1.82 13.20 12.09
C ILE A 119 1.87 14.67 11.66
N PHE A 120 1.82 15.59 12.61
CA PHE A 120 1.85 17.03 12.33
C PHE A 120 3.17 17.46 11.70
N VAL A 121 4.30 16.95 12.19
CA VAL A 121 5.62 17.26 11.61
C VAL A 121 5.69 16.77 10.16
N THR A 122 5.25 15.54 9.89
CA THR A 122 5.24 14.96 8.55
C THR A 122 4.29 15.71 7.61
N PHE A 123 3.10 16.10 8.11
CA PHE A 123 2.12 16.90 7.38
C PHE A 123 2.66 18.29 6.99
N LEU A 124 3.24 19.02 7.95
CA LEU A 124 3.82 20.35 7.72
C LEU A 124 5.02 20.28 6.77
N ALA A 125 5.84 19.23 6.88
CA ALA A 125 6.93 18.99 5.95
C ALA A 125 6.43 18.73 4.52
N ALA A 126 5.38 17.92 4.35
CA ALA A 126 4.77 17.67 3.04
C ALA A 126 4.18 18.95 2.43
N LEU A 127 3.49 19.79 3.23
CA LEU A 127 3.02 21.10 2.78
C LEU A 127 4.17 22.02 2.36
N ALA A 128 5.27 22.06 3.13
CA ALA A 128 6.44 22.86 2.81
C ALA A 128 7.14 22.41 1.51
N LEU A 129 7.06 21.12 1.17
CA LEU A 129 7.53 20.56 -0.11
C LEU A 129 6.57 20.83 -1.28
N GLY A 130 5.42 21.47 -1.04
CA GLY A 130 4.46 21.88 -2.08
C GLY A 130 3.36 20.86 -2.38
N PHE A 131 3.19 19.82 -1.56
CA PHE A 131 2.06 18.89 -1.73
C PHE A 131 0.72 19.58 -1.38
N PRO A 132 -0.37 19.29 -2.12
CA PRO A 132 -1.69 19.79 -1.78
C PRO A 132 -2.16 19.19 -0.44
N ALA A 133 -3.03 19.90 0.27
CA ALA A 133 -3.41 19.56 1.65
C ALA A 133 -3.98 18.15 1.82
N ASN A 134 -4.68 17.62 0.80
CA ASN A 134 -5.21 16.26 0.82
C ASN A 134 -4.10 15.20 0.73
N GLU A 135 -3.12 15.38 -0.17
CA GLU A 135 -1.96 14.47 -0.29
C GLU A 135 -1.03 14.61 0.91
N ALA A 136 -0.78 15.83 1.38
CA ALA A 136 -0.02 16.08 2.59
C ALA A 136 -0.68 15.40 3.80
N GLY A 137 -2.01 15.39 3.88
CA GLY A 137 -2.75 14.65 4.91
C GLY A 137 -2.52 13.14 4.85
N SER A 138 -2.53 12.55 3.64
CA SER A 138 -2.21 11.15 3.40
C SER A 138 -0.74 10.79 3.69
N ILE A 139 0.19 11.72 3.46
CA ILE A 139 1.61 11.53 3.79
C ILE A 139 1.82 11.69 5.31
N GLY A 140 1.14 12.66 5.91
CA GLY A 140 1.25 12.98 7.34
C GLY A 140 0.93 11.81 8.25
N ILE A 141 -0.13 11.05 7.94
CA ILE A 141 -0.58 9.92 8.77
C ILE A 141 0.47 8.80 8.91
N ILE A 142 1.44 8.71 7.98
CA ILE A 142 2.57 7.78 8.08
C ILE A 142 3.37 8.03 9.37
N GLY A 143 3.46 9.29 9.81
CA GLY A 143 4.11 9.67 11.07
C GLY A 143 3.43 9.12 12.32
N GLY A 144 2.20 8.58 12.20
CA GLY A 144 1.49 7.90 13.28
C GLY A 144 1.84 6.42 13.43
N ALA A 145 2.62 5.84 12.50
CA ALA A 145 3.08 4.45 12.50
C ALA A 145 1.95 3.39 12.59
N ASP A 146 0.75 3.73 12.13
CA ASP A 146 -0.41 2.83 12.07
C ASP A 146 -0.79 2.57 10.61
N GLY A 147 -0.40 1.41 10.09
CA GLY A 147 -0.60 1.01 8.70
C GLY A 147 -2.06 0.99 8.25
N PRO A 148 -2.98 0.27 8.93
CA PRO A 148 -4.39 0.21 8.54
C PRO A 148 -5.08 1.58 8.48
N THR A 149 -4.82 2.46 9.45
CA THR A 149 -5.40 3.81 9.42
C THR A 149 -4.79 4.67 8.31
N ALA A 150 -3.50 4.52 8.03
CA ALA A 150 -2.84 5.20 6.92
C ALA A 150 -3.42 4.78 5.56
N ILE A 151 -3.66 3.49 5.35
CA ILE A 151 -4.30 2.97 4.14
C ILE A 151 -5.73 3.52 4.01
N PHE A 152 -6.51 3.51 5.09
CA PHE A 152 -7.88 4.01 5.08
C PHE A 152 -7.98 5.49 4.74
N LEU A 153 -7.16 6.32 5.40
CA LEU A 153 -7.20 7.76 5.21
C LEU A 153 -6.69 8.14 3.81
N SER A 154 -5.62 7.50 3.35
CA SER A 154 -5.07 7.73 2.02
C SER A 154 -6.06 7.34 0.92
N ALA A 155 -6.79 6.22 1.09
CA ALA A 155 -7.83 5.81 0.14
C ALA A 155 -9.00 6.80 0.06
N LYS A 156 -9.23 7.62 1.09
CA LYS A 156 -10.28 8.66 1.11
C LYS A 156 -9.79 10.03 0.65
N LEU A 157 -8.60 10.46 1.06
CA LEU A 157 -8.07 11.80 0.80
C LEU A 157 -7.31 11.90 -0.54
N ALA A 158 -6.55 10.87 -0.89
CA ALA A 158 -5.73 10.82 -2.11
C ALA A 158 -5.75 9.39 -2.69
N PRO A 159 -6.87 8.97 -3.31
CA PRO A 159 -7.04 7.59 -3.80
C PRO A 159 -6.03 7.17 -4.88
N HIS A 160 -5.36 8.12 -5.53
CA HIS A 160 -4.31 7.87 -6.52
C HIS A 160 -2.95 7.56 -5.88
N LEU A 161 -2.79 7.77 -4.57
CA LEU A 161 -1.59 7.40 -3.80
C LEU A 161 -1.71 5.99 -3.18
N VAL A 162 -2.82 5.28 -3.38
CA VAL A 162 -3.12 3.96 -2.76
C VAL A 162 -3.41 2.88 -3.79
#